data_AF-A0A960RFS9-F1
#
_entry.id   AF-A0A960RFS9-F1
#
_cell.length_a   1.000
_cell.length_b   1.000
_cell.length_c   1.000
_cell.angle_alpha   90.00
_cell.angle_beta   90.00
_cell.angle_gamma   90.00
#
_symmetry.space_group_name_H-M   'P 1'
#
loop_
_entity.id
_entity.type
_entity.pdbx_description
1 polymer ?
#
loop_
_entity_poly.entity_id
_entity_poly.type
_entity_poly.pdbx_seq_one_letter_code
_entity_poly.pdbx_strand_id
1 'polypeptide(L)'
;MLFITSRMPTENTEPKLNPNFVFDLKNNSSSRSFFCCRRIKKGKHKEIGSKALLSEIKASGYRQILLYLHGFSNLPEDVFSATKELQTFCNQKTASGN
;
A
#
# COMPACT_ATOMS: atom_id res chain seq x y z
N MET A 1 -5.81 0.91 -3.36
CA MET A 1 -4.93 -0.23 -3.00
C MET A 1 -4.40 -0.01 -1.61
N LEU A 2 -4.45 -1.03 -0.75
CA LEU A 2 -3.85 -0.99 0.59
C LEU A 2 -2.37 -1.30 0.51
N PHE A 3 -1.54 -0.61 1.29
CA PHE A 3 -0.11 -0.89 1.38
C PHE A 3 0.44 -0.49 2.74
N ILE A 4 1.58 -1.07 3.09
CA ILE A 4 2.37 -0.73 4.27
C ILE A 4 3.76 -0.30 3.78
N THR A 5 4.30 0.76 4.34
CA THR A 5 5.63 1.25 3.94
C THR A 5 6.42 1.77 5.14
N SER A 6 7.74 1.63 5.09
CA SER A 6 8.67 2.34 5.99
C SER A 6 9.31 3.56 5.33
N ARG A 7 8.93 3.91 4.09
CA ARG A 7 9.37 5.15 3.44
C ARG A 7 8.71 6.34 4.13
N MET A 8 9.51 7.35 4.47
CA MET A 8 9.01 8.55 5.12
C MET A 8 8.13 9.37 4.16
N PRO A 9 7.07 10.00 4.66
CA PRO A 9 6.40 11.05 3.94
C PRO A 9 7.26 12.33 3.91
N THR A 10 7.02 13.23 2.96
CA THR A 10 7.63 14.56 2.93
C THR A 10 7.23 15.40 4.15
N GLU A 11 6.03 15.16 4.68
CA GLU A 11 5.52 15.78 5.90
C GLU A 11 5.14 14.68 6.89
N ASN A 12 5.83 14.60 8.03
CA ASN A 12 5.45 13.70 9.11
C ASN A 12 4.40 14.39 10.01
N THR A 13 3.20 13.79 10.11
CA THR A 13 2.09 14.32 10.91
C THR A 13 1.86 13.54 12.20
N GLU A 14 2.71 12.56 12.51
CA GLU A 14 2.62 11.76 13.74
C GLU A 14 2.46 12.67 14.98
N PRO A 15 1.57 12.30 15.93
CA PRO A 15 0.84 11.02 16.02
C PRO A 15 -0.44 10.97 15.18
N LYS A 16 -0.78 12.02 14.42
CA LYS A 16 -1.96 12.06 13.56
C LYS A 16 -1.67 11.35 12.24
N LEU A 17 -2.69 10.68 11.69
CA LEU A 17 -2.61 10.08 10.37
C LEU A 17 -2.45 11.16 9.30
N ASN A 18 -1.55 10.97 8.34
CA ASN A 18 -1.34 11.90 7.24
C ASN A 18 -2.43 11.74 6.14
N PRO A 19 -3.36 12.70 5.97
CA PRO A 19 -4.41 12.60 4.95
C PRO A 19 -3.90 12.81 3.51
N ASN A 20 -2.69 13.36 3.35
CA ASN A 20 -2.02 13.63 2.08
C ASN A 20 -0.61 13.03 2.09
N PHE A 21 -0.53 11.70 2.21
CA PHE A 21 0.73 10.98 2.30
C PHE A 21 1.49 11.08 0.96
N VAL A 22 2.60 11.82 0.95
CA VAL A 22 3.48 11.99 -0.21
C VAL A 22 4.83 11.40 0.13
N PHE A 23 5.30 10.42 -0.66
CA PHE A 23 6.61 9.80 -0.43
C PHE A 23 7.75 10.80 -0.58
N ASP A 24 8.65 10.85 0.39
CA ASP A 24 9.94 11.52 0.24
C ASP A 24 10.89 10.64 -0.56
N LEU A 25 10.91 10.82 -1.88
CA LEU A 25 11.78 10.07 -2.78
C LEU A 25 13.25 10.50 -2.72
N LYS A 26 13.56 11.62 -2.06
CA LYS A 26 14.95 12.06 -1.84
C LYS A 26 15.56 11.37 -0.62
N ASN A 27 14.71 10.92 0.31
CA ASN A 27 15.13 10.14 1.46
C ASN A 27 15.04 8.62 1.17
N ASN A 28 16.21 8.01 1.01
CA ASN A 28 16.34 6.56 0.82
C ASN A 28 16.49 5.78 2.13
N SER A 29 16.47 6.46 3.27
CA SER A 29 16.51 5.81 4.58
C SER A 29 15.18 5.12 4.87
N SER A 30 15.24 3.92 5.44
CA SER A 30 14.06 3.31 6.06
C SER A 30 13.75 4.00 7.38
N SER A 31 12.48 4.36 7.60
CA SER A 31 12.01 4.84 8.90
C SER A 31 12.08 3.74 9.97
N ARG A 32 12.12 4.15 11.25
CA ARG A 32 11.87 3.26 12.39
C ARG A 32 10.37 2.94 12.57
N SER A 33 9.50 3.68 11.89
CA SER A 33 8.05 3.50 11.87
C SER A 33 7.58 2.87 10.56
N PHE A 34 6.42 2.21 10.61
CA PHE A 34 5.69 1.76 9.42
C PHE A 34 4.37 2.51 9.30
N PHE A 35 4.06 2.95 8.09
CA PHE A 35 2.82 3.66 7.75
C PHE A 35 1.86 2.70 7.06
N CYS A 36 0.63 2.63 7.55
CA CYS A 36 -0.46 1.87 6.94
C CYS A 36 -1.30 2.82 6.08
N CYS A 37 -1.30 2.60 4.77
CA CYS A 37 -1.80 3.58 3.82
C CYS A 37 -2.78 2.99 2.80
N ARG A 38 -3.52 3.89 2.16
CA ARG A 38 -4.32 3.62 0.98
C ARG A 38 -3.86 4.51 -0.17
N ARG A 39 -3.56 3.88 -1.31
CA ARG A 39 -3.48 4.55 -2.62
C ARG A 39 -4.88 4.78 -3.17
N ILE A 40 -5.20 6.04 -3.43
CA ILE A 40 -6.47 6.50 -4.02
C ILE A 40 -6.36 6.50 -5.53
N LYS A 41 -5.30 7.11 -6.06
CA LYS A 41 -4.91 7.14 -7.48
C LYS A 41 -3.40 7.37 -7.58
N LYS A 42 -2.84 7.34 -8.79
CA LYS A 42 -1.43 7.65 -9.05
C LYS A 42 -1.05 8.98 -8.37
N GLY A 43 0.01 8.97 -7.57
CA GLY A 43 0.50 10.14 -6.84
C GLY A 43 -0.39 10.63 -5.68
N LYS A 44 -1.51 9.96 -5.35
CA LYS A 44 -2.39 10.37 -4.25
C LYS A 44 -2.62 9.23 -3.27
N HIS A 45 -2.10 9.41 -2.06
CA HIS A 45 -2.17 8.45 -0.97
C HIS A 45 -2.66 9.12 0.31
N LYS A 46 -3.20 8.31 1.22
CA LYS A 46 -3.50 8.73 2.58
C LYS A 46 -3.06 7.65 3.55
N GLU A 47 -2.60 8.04 4.71
CA GLU A 47 -2.45 7.15 5.85
C GLU A 47 -3.83 6.85 6.43
N ILE A 48 -4.06 5.60 6.81
CA ILE A 48 -5.32 5.12 7.40
C ILE A 48 -5.10 4.41 8.74
N GLY A 49 -3.86 4.08 9.08
CA GLY A 49 -3.52 3.35 10.31
C GLY A 49 -3.85 1.85 10.23
N SER A 50 -3.26 1.08 11.15
CA SER A 50 -3.35 -0.38 11.17
C SER A 50 -4.78 -0.88 11.38
N LYS A 51 -5.54 -0.25 12.29
CA LYS A 51 -6.93 -0.64 12.59
C LYS A 51 -7.84 -0.54 11.37
N ALA A 52 -7.75 0.55 10.60
CA ALA A 52 -8.56 0.73 9.41
C ALA A 52 -8.12 -0.21 8.28
N LEU A 53 -6.81 -0.37 8.08
CA LEU A 53 -6.25 -1.30 7.09
C LEU A 53 -6.73 -2.74 7.34
N LEU A 54 -6.63 -3.22 8.58
CA LEU A 54 -7.08 -4.57 8.95
C LEU A 54 -8.60 -4.73 8.85
N SER A 55 -9.35 -3.69 9.19
CA SER A 55 -10.82 -3.69 9.06
C SER A 55 -11.25 -3.82 7.61
N GLU A 56 -10.56 -3.16 6.67
CA GLU A 56 -10.83 -3.30 5.24
C GLU A 56 -10.45 -4.65 4.68
N ILE A 57 -9.31 -5.20 5.11
CA ILE A 57 -8.91 -6.56 4.74
C ILE A 57 -9.98 -7.56 5.18
N LYS A 58 -10.46 -7.45 6.43
CA LYS A 58 -11.53 -8.29 6.98
C LYS A 58 -12.84 -8.14 6.21
N ALA A 59 -13.18 -6.92 5.80
CA ALA A 59 -14.40 -6.63 5.04
C ALA A 59 -14.34 -7.02 3.55
N SER A 60 -13.16 -7.38 3.03
CA SER A 60 -12.97 -7.63 1.60
C SER A 60 -13.66 -8.91 1.07
N GLY A 61 -14.04 -9.84 1.95
CA GLY A 61 -14.70 -11.10 1.58
C GLY A 61 -13.79 -12.11 0.89
N TYR A 62 -12.51 -11.81 0.65
CA TYR A 62 -11.57 -12.77 0.07
C TYR A 62 -11.10 -13.80 1.11
N ARG A 63 -11.10 -15.08 0.71
CA ARG A 63 -10.61 -16.20 1.55
C ARG A 63 -9.09 -16.15 1.75
N GLN A 64 -8.35 -15.66 0.76
CA GLN A 64 -6.89 -15.64 0.74
C GLN A 64 -6.41 -14.24 0.37
N ILE A 65 -5.33 -13.81 1.01
CA ILE A 65 -4.70 -12.51 0.78
C ILE A 65 -3.29 -12.78 0.29
N LEU A 66 -2.93 -12.16 -0.84
CA LEU A 66 -1.56 -12.17 -1.33
C LEU A 66 -0.86 -10.88 -0.88
N LEU A 67 0.21 -11.02 -0.11
CA LEU A 67 1.08 -9.91 0.26
C LEU A 67 2.22 -9.82 -0.75
N TYR A 68 2.26 -8.73 -1.50
CA TYR A 68 3.37 -8.42 -2.39
C TYR A 68 4.45 -7.66 -1.63
N LEU A 69 5.61 -8.29 -1.44
CA LEU A 69 6.78 -7.69 -0.81
C LEU A 69 7.82 -7.39 -1.89
N HIS A 70 8.30 -6.15 -1.96
CA HIS A 70 9.30 -5.73 -2.93
C HIS A 70 10.64 -5.41 -2.25
N GLY A 71 11.74 -5.53 -3.00
CA GLY A 71 13.07 -5.13 -2.55
C GLY A 71 13.31 -3.61 -2.63
N PHE A 72 14.43 -3.17 -2.06
CA PHE A 72 14.81 -1.75 -1.89
C PHE A 72 15.00 -0.97 -3.20
N SER A 73 15.25 -1.65 -4.33
CA SER A 73 15.60 -1.05 -5.63
C SER A 73 14.40 -0.62 -6.48
N ASN A 74 13.23 -0.36 -5.88
CA ASN A 74 12.02 0.00 -6.61
C ASN A 74 11.40 1.30 -6.07
N LEU A 75 10.86 2.13 -6.97
CA LEU A 75 10.06 3.28 -6.58
C LEU A 75 8.62 2.84 -6.27
N PRO A 76 7.89 3.58 -5.41
CA PRO A 76 6.54 3.20 -5.01
C PRO A 76 5.56 2.99 -6.19
N GLU A 77 5.60 3.85 -7.21
CA GLU A 77 4.67 3.72 -8.34
C GLU A 77 4.94 2.49 -9.23
N ASP A 78 6.19 2.07 -9.37
CA ASP A 78 6.54 0.84 -10.10
C ASP A 78 6.00 -0.39 -9.37
N VAL A 79 6.16 -0.41 -8.04
CA VAL A 79 5.61 -1.44 -7.14
C VAL A 79 4.09 -1.48 -7.25
N PHE A 80 3.42 -0.33 -7.21
CA PHE A 80 1.97 -0.26 -7.33
C PHE A 80 1.47 -0.74 -8.69
N SER A 81 2.21 -0.46 -9.77
CA SER A 81 1.90 -0.93 -11.11
C SER A 81 1.99 -2.46 -11.17
N ALA A 82 3.13 -3.04 -10.79
CA ALA A 82 3.34 -4.48 -10.78
C ALA A 82 2.33 -5.22 -9.88
N THR A 83 2.05 -4.68 -8.69
CA THR A 83 1.05 -5.25 -7.77
C THR A 83 -0.35 -5.21 -8.38
N LYS A 84 -0.70 -4.15 -9.11
CA LYS A 84 -2.02 -4.01 -9.74
C LYS A 84 -2.21 -5.01 -10.88
N GLU A 85 -1.17 -5.24 -11.65
CA GLU A 85 -1.15 -6.26 -12.69
C GLU A 85 -1.33 -7.66 -12.08
N LEU A 86 -0.53 -8.01 -11.06
CA LEU A 86 -0.64 -9.27 -10.34
C LEU A 86 -2.04 -9.47 -9.75
N GLN A 87 -2.61 -8.44 -9.11
CA GLN A 87 -3.97 -8.49 -8.57
C GLN A 87 -5.00 -8.76 -9.68
N THR A 88 -4.79 -8.21 -10.88
CA THR A 88 -5.70 -8.43 -12.02
C THR A 88 -5.71 -9.89 -12.43
N PHE A 89 -4.54 -10.52 -12.54
CA PHE A 89 -4.44 -11.96 -12.83
C PHE A 89 -5.07 -12.83 -11.74
N CYS A 90 -4.86 -12.48 -10.47
CA CYS A 90 -5.50 -13.19 -9.36
C CYS A 90 -7.03 -13.11 -9.42
N ASN A 91 -7.57 -11.92 -9.73
CA ASN A 91 -9.01 -11.70 -9.84
C ASN A 91 -9.63 -12.46 -11.04
N GLN A 92 -8.90 -12.59 -12.14
CA GLN A 92 -9.35 -13.34 -13.32
C GLN A 92 -9.45 -14.84 -13.04
N LYS A 93 -8.51 -15.42 -12.27
CA LYS A 93 -8.54 -16.85 -11.95
C LYS A 93 -9.76 -17.25 -11.11
N THR A 94 -10.32 -16.34 -10.31
CA THR A 94 -11.61 -16.54 -9.62
C THR A 94 -12.80 -16.63 -10.57
N ALA A 95 -12.71 -16.14 -11.82
CA ALA A 95 -13.79 -16.16 -12.79
C ALA A 95 -13.74 -17.35 -13.76
N SER A 96 -12.66 -18.15 -13.77
CA SER A 96 -12.47 -19.28 -14.69
C SER A 96 -12.67 -20.65 -14.03
N GLY A 97 -13.30 -20.69 -12.85
CA GLY A 97 -13.78 -21.93 -12.23
C GLY A 97 -15.24 -22.17 -12.59
N ASN A 98 -15.48 -22.61 -13.83
CA ASN A 98 -16.70 -23.32 -14.26
C ASN A 98 -16.28 -24.65 -14.86
#